data_AF-A0A942BSQ8-F1
#
_entry.id   AF-A0A942BSQ8-F1
#
_cell.length_a   1.000
_cell.length_b   1.000
_cell.length_c   1.000
_cell.angle_alpha   90.00
_cell.angle_beta   90.00
_cell.angle_gamma   90.00
#
_symmetry.space_group_name_H-M   'P 1'
#
loop_
_entity.id
_entity.type
_entity.pdbx_description
1 polymer ?
#
loop_
_entity_poly.entity_id
_entity_poly.type
_entity_poly.pdbx_seq_one_letter_code
_entity_poly.pdbx_strand_id
1 'polypeptide(L)'
;MALDRLRAKLEGLPEALNEQLAGACWAQLREGFNRPFLALHLAAELYTARITLALALDLGWESRLRAGTDADEILEGLPAQCRIPVEWMLRFLVDQGLLESHGDRVKLVGEAQTGLAEIRAFAAEESGPNMATFDLLDRVRAVIPPFFMAGKPGEPLLFD
;
A
#
# COMPACT_ATOMS: atom_id res chain seq x y z
N MET A 1 -10.98 12.62 1.42
CA MET A 1 -11.74 11.35 1.37
C MET A 1 -10.98 10.12 1.88
N ALA A 2 -9.76 9.80 1.42
CA ALA A 2 -9.01 8.63 1.93
C ALA A 2 -8.46 8.85 3.36
N LEU A 3 -7.91 10.03 3.65
CA LEU A 3 -7.47 10.39 5.00
C LEU A 3 -8.64 10.51 5.98
N ASP A 4 -9.80 10.99 5.54
CA ASP A 4 -11.00 11.04 6.40
C ASP A 4 -11.46 9.63 6.80
N ARG A 5 -11.43 8.68 5.86
CA ARG A 5 -11.69 7.26 6.14
C ARG A 5 -10.67 6.67 7.10
N LEU A 6 -9.39 7.04 6.96
CA LEU A 6 -8.33 6.62 7.87
C LEU A 6 -8.56 7.18 9.28
N ARG A 7 -8.86 8.47 9.42
CA ARG A 7 -9.19 9.11 10.70
C ARG A 7 -10.39 8.43 11.37
N ALA A 8 -11.47 8.20 10.64
CA ALA A 8 -12.64 7.48 11.15
C ALA A 8 -12.31 6.04 11.59
N LYS A 9 -11.48 5.32 10.83
CA LYS A 9 -11.00 3.98 11.19
C LYS A 9 -10.17 4.03 12.49
N LEU A 10 -9.27 5.01 12.62
CA LEU A 10 -8.45 5.19 13.82
C LEU A 10 -9.29 5.49 15.07
N GLU A 11 -10.37 6.27 14.94
CA GLU A 11 -11.25 6.60 16.06
C GLU A 11 -12.03 5.39 16.58
N GLY A 12 -12.50 4.49 15.71
CA GLY A 12 -13.25 3.29 16.11
C GLY A 12 -12.39 2.10 16.55
N LEU A 13 -11.10 2.07 16.19
CA LEU A 13 -10.22 0.93 16.47
C LEU A 13 -9.95 0.67 17.95
N PRO A 14 -9.67 1.67 18.81
CA PRO A 14 -9.39 1.42 20.23
C PRO A 14 -10.49 0.65 20.95
N GLU A 15 -11.77 0.94 20.63
CA GLU A 15 -12.92 0.25 21.22
C GLU A 15 -13.03 -1.19 20.72
N ALA A 16 -13.01 -1.39 19.39
CA ALA A 16 -13.06 -2.72 18.78
C ALA A 16 -11.89 -3.62 19.25
N LEU A 17 -10.70 -3.04 19.41
CA LEU A 17 -9.52 -3.76 19.88
C LEU A 17 -9.65 -4.15 21.36
N ASN A 18 -10.25 -3.29 22.20
CA ASN A 18 -10.51 -3.61 23.60
C ASN A 18 -11.47 -4.80 23.76
N GLU A 19 -12.48 -4.90 22.90
CA GLU A 19 -13.40 -6.05 22.87
C GLU A 19 -12.68 -7.33 22.42
N GLN A 20 -11.92 -7.27 21.32
CA GLN A 20 -11.22 -8.43 20.77
C GLN A 20 -10.10 -8.95 21.68
N LEU A 21 -9.44 -8.06 22.41
CA LEU A 21 -8.32 -8.38 23.29
C LEU A 21 -8.73 -8.51 24.77
N ALA A 22 -10.03 -8.66 25.08
CA ALA A 22 -10.53 -8.67 26.46
C ALA A 22 -9.93 -9.75 27.38
N GLY A 23 -9.33 -10.82 26.82
CA GLY A 23 -8.70 -11.91 27.58
C GLY A 23 -7.39 -11.54 28.29
N ALA A 24 -7.09 -12.23 29.40
CA ALA A 24 -5.91 -12.00 30.25
C ALA A 24 -4.57 -12.20 29.50
N CYS A 25 -4.54 -13.09 28.49
CA CYS A 25 -3.37 -13.32 27.63
C CYS A 25 -2.96 -12.07 26.82
N TRP A 26 -3.90 -11.15 26.57
CA TRP A 26 -3.71 -10.01 25.68
C TRP A 26 -3.50 -8.68 26.41
N ALA A 27 -3.50 -8.69 27.75
CA ALA A 27 -3.39 -7.47 28.55
C ALA A 27 -2.09 -6.70 28.30
N GLN A 28 -0.96 -7.40 28.17
CA GLN A 28 0.34 -6.79 27.87
C GLN A 28 0.46 -6.31 26.41
N LEU A 29 -0.22 -6.99 25.48
CA LEU A 29 -0.20 -6.61 24.07
C LEU A 29 -1.03 -5.35 23.80
N ARG A 30 -2.13 -5.14 24.55
CA ARG A 30 -2.98 -3.94 24.43
C ARG A 30 -2.22 -2.63 24.59
N GLU A 31 -1.20 -2.59 25.45
CA GLU A 31 -0.38 -1.38 25.65
C GLU A 31 0.41 -0.98 24.38
N GLY A 32 0.80 -1.97 23.57
CA GLY A 32 1.51 -1.77 22.30
C GLY A 32 0.61 -1.30 21.16
N PHE A 33 -0.68 -1.70 21.14
CA PHE A 33 -1.67 -1.27 20.15
C PHE A 33 -2.32 0.08 20.52
N ASN A 34 -1.50 1.04 20.91
CA ASN A 34 -1.95 2.39 21.23
C ASN A 34 -2.23 3.21 19.96
N ARG A 35 -2.86 4.37 20.13
CA ARG A 35 -3.23 5.26 19.03
C ARG A 35 -2.04 5.62 18.10
N PRO A 36 -0.86 6.03 18.60
CA PRO A 36 0.31 6.26 17.75
C PRO A 36 0.72 5.05 16.88
N PHE A 37 0.71 3.84 17.47
CA PHE A 37 1.00 2.62 16.72
C PHE A 37 -0.04 2.36 15.63
N LEU A 38 -1.33 2.44 15.97
CA LEU A 38 -2.43 2.22 15.03
C LEU A 38 -2.42 3.28 13.91
N ALA A 39 -2.14 4.54 14.24
CA ALA A 39 -2.02 5.62 13.28
C ALA A 39 -0.89 5.37 12.28
N LEU A 40 0.30 4.97 12.75
CA LEU A 40 1.43 4.60 11.89
C LEU A 40 1.10 3.41 11.00
N HIS A 41 0.48 2.37 11.56
CA HIS A 41 0.12 1.17 10.80
C HIS A 41 -0.86 1.50 9.66
N LEU A 42 -1.93 2.22 9.96
CA LEU A 42 -2.91 2.63 8.96
C LEU A 42 -2.33 3.61 7.92
N ALA A 43 -1.49 4.54 8.36
CA ALA A 43 -0.81 5.46 7.47
C ALA A 43 0.13 4.71 6.52
N ALA A 44 0.89 3.73 7.03
CA ALA A 44 1.77 2.89 6.23
C ALA A 44 0.99 2.04 5.21
N GLU A 45 -0.18 1.51 5.58
CA GLU A 45 -1.08 0.78 4.67
C GLU A 45 -1.49 1.68 3.48
N LEU A 46 -2.06 2.86 3.77
CA LEU A 46 -2.47 3.82 2.75
C LEU A 46 -1.29 4.32 1.92
N TYR A 47 -0.14 4.55 2.56
CA TYR A 47 1.09 4.99 1.89
C TYR A 47 1.59 3.93 0.90
N THR A 48 1.59 2.66 1.33
CA THR A 48 1.94 1.53 0.47
C THR A 48 1.02 1.44 -0.72
N ALA A 49 -0.30 1.62 -0.53
CA ALA A 49 -1.26 1.64 -1.64
C ALA A 49 -0.94 2.71 -2.69
N ARG A 50 -0.64 3.94 -2.24
CA ARG A 50 -0.29 5.04 -3.15
C ARG A 50 1.05 4.83 -3.84
N ILE A 51 2.04 4.26 -3.16
CA ILE A 51 3.32 3.88 -3.76
C ILE A 51 3.16 2.77 -4.79
N THR A 52 2.37 1.74 -4.49
CA THR A 52 2.08 0.65 -5.41
C THR A 52 1.41 1.16 -6.68
N LEU A 53 0.43 2.06 -6.54
CA LEU A 53 -0.19 2.71 -7.69
C LEU A 53 0.84 3.53 -8.47
N ALA A 54 1.62 4.37 -7.78
CA ALA A 54 2.62 5.20 -8.43
C ALA A 54 3.68 4.37 -9.17
N LEU A 55 4.12 3.24 -8.62
CA LEU A 55 5.00 2.29 -9.29
C LEU A 55 4.34 1.70 -10.55
N ALA A 56 3.07 1.31 -10.49
CA ALA A 56 2.34 0.84 -11.68
C ALA A 56 2.29 1.90 -12.79
N LEU A 57 2.13 3.18 -12.43
CA LEU A 57 2.19 4.28 -13.41
C LEU A 57 3.60 4.49 -13.95
N ASP A 58 4.63 4.43 -13.11
CA ASP A 58 6.04 4.53 -13.52
C ASP A 58 6.43 3.40 -14.49
N LEU A 59 5.81 2.21 -14.33
CA LEU A 59 5.95 1.06 -15.23
C LEU A 59 5.11 1.16 -16.51
N GLY A 60 4.37 2.27 -16.69
CA GLY A 60 3.61 2.55 -17.91
C GLY A 60 2.24 1.88 -17.99
N TRP A 61 1.67 1.39 -16.87
CA TRP A 61 0.41 0.64 -16.88
C TRP A 61 -0.84 1.53 -16.97
N GLU A 62 -0.69 2.86 -16.88
CA GLU A 62 -1.83 3.78 -16.74
C GLU A 62 -2.88 3.62 -17.85
N SER A 63 -2.45 3.54 -19.11
CA SER A 63 -3.37 3.41 -20.26
C SER A 63 -4.20 2.12 -20.18
N ARG A 64 -3.55 1.00 -19.83
CA ARG A 64 -4.21 -0.30 -19.63
C ARG A 64 -5.18 -0.25 -18.44
N LEU A 65 -4.74 0.30 -17.31
CA LEU A 65 -5.59 0.45 -16.12
C LEU A 65 -6.79 1.37 -16.38
N ARG A 66 -6.65 2.43 -17.18
CA ARG A 66 -7.79 3.30 -17.55
C ARG A 66 -8.75 2.63 -18.53
N ALA A 67 -8.26 1.82 -19.46
CA ALA A 67 -9.10 1.05 -20.38
C ALA A 67 -9.84 -0.10 -19.66
N GLY A 68 -9.30 -0.56 -18.53
CA GLY A 68 -9.69 -1.80 -17.88
C GLY A 68 -8.83 -2.93 -18.42
N THR A 69 -8.13 -3.64 -17.54
CA THR A 69 -7.12 -4.65 -17.89
C THR A 69 -7.21 -5.86 -16.97
N ASP A 70 -6.63 -6.99 -17.34
CA ASP A 70 -6.37 -8.10 -16.40
C ASP A 70 -4.86 -8.30 -16.14
N ALA A 71 -4.54 -9.25 -15.25
CA ALA A 71 -3.16 -9.53 -14.87
C ALA A 71 -2.31 -10.05 -16.03
N ASP A 72 -2.87 -10.88 -16.92
CA ASP A 72 -2.13 -11.46 -18.04
C ASP A 72 -1.80 -10.37 -19.07
N GLU A 73 -2.75 -9.46 -19.36
CA GLU A 73 -2.52 -8.28 -20.20
C GLU A 73 -1.44 -7.34 -19.61
N ILE A 74 -1.36 -7.18 -18.28
CA ILE A 74 -0.26 -6.42 -17.65
C ILE A 74 1.08 -7.16 -17.79
N LEU A 75 1.07 -8.48 -17.64
CA LEU A 75 2.27 -9.32 -17.72
C LEU A 75 2.84 -9.42 -19.14
N GLU A 76 2.09 -9.05 -20.18
CA GLU A 76 2.61 -8.99 -21.55
C GLU A 76 3.84 -8.09 -21.64
N GLY A 77 5.00 -8.71 -21.95
CA GLY A 77 6.29 -8.04 -22.08
C GLY A 77 7.10 -7.94 -20.79
N LEU A 78 6.57 -8.42 -19.66
CA LEU A 78 7.30 -8.49 -18.39
C LEU A 78 7.99 -9.86 -18.21
N PRO A 79 9.11 -9.91 -17.46
CA PRO A 79 9.74 -11.16 -17.05
C PRO A 79 8.77 -12.05 -16.25
N ALA A 80 8.86 -13.38 -16.43
CA ALA A 80 7.95 -14.35 -15.80
C ALA A 80 7.88 -14.25 -14.26
N GLN A 81 8.98 -13.85 -13.61
CA GLN A 81 9.05 -13.63 -12.16
C GLN A 81 8.11 -12.52 -11.65
N CYS A 82 7.60 -11.67 -12.54
CA CYS A 82 6.70 -10.58 -12.18
C CYS A 82 5.27 -11.04 -11.89
N ARG A 83 4.89 -12.29 -12.21
CA ARG A 83 3.51 -12.79 -12.05
C ARG A 83 2.96 -12.56 -10.64
N ILE A 84 3.65 -13.09 -9.62
CA ILE A 84 3.19 -12.99 -8.23
C ILE A 84 3.12 -11.53 -7.77
N PRO A 85 4.15 -10.68 -7.97
CA PRO A 85 4.07 -9.26 -7.64
C PRO A 85 2.93 -8.53 -8.37
N VAL A 86 2.74 -8.73 -9.67
CA VAL A 86 1.69 -8.07 -10.44
C VAL A 86 0.30 -8.45 -9.91
N GLU A 87 0.03 -9.74 -9.74
CA GLU A 87 -1.26 -10.22 -9.21
C GLU A 87 -1.52 -9.66 -7.81
N TRP A 88 -0.50 -9.63 -6.96
CA TRP A 88 -0.59 -9.03 -5.63
C TRP A 88 -0.88 -7.52 -5.71
N MET A 89 -0.17 -6.78 -6.56
CA MET A 89 -0.33 -5.34 -6.72
C MET A 89 -1.75 -4.99 -7.18
N LEU A 90 -2.28 -5.67 -8.20
CA LEU A 90 -3.63 -5.41 -8.72
C LEU A 90 -4.70 -5.69 -7.66
N ARG A 91 -4.62 -6.85 -6.98
CA ARG A 91 -5.56 -7.18 -5.90
C ARG A 91 -5.48 -6.17 -4.75
N PHE A 92 -4.26 -5.84 -4.31
CA PHE A 92 -4.07 -4.88 -3.24
C PHE A 92 -4.65 -3.50 -3.58
N LEU A 93 -4.46 -3.03 -4.82
CA LEU A 93 -5.04 -1.75 -5.25
C LEU A 93 -6.58 -1.79 -5.35
N VAL A 94 -7.17 -2.94 -5.66
CA VAL A 94 -8.63 -3.15 -5.57
C VAL A 94 -9.10 -3.09 -4.12
N ASP A 95 -8.43 -3.79 -3.20
CA ASP A 95 -8.78 -3.81 -1.77
C ASP A 95 -8.71 -2.40 -1.16
N GLN A 96 -7.79 -1.57 -1.65
CA GLN A 96 -7.61 -0.18 -1.22
C GLN A 96 -8.54 0.81 -1.96
N GLY A 97 -9.39 0.32 -2.87
CA GLY A 97 -10.36 1.11 -3.64
C GLY A 97 -9.73 2.10 -4.62
N LEU A 98 -8.49 1.84 -5.06
CA LEU A 98 -7.79 2.61 -6.10
C LEU A 98 -8.06 2.04 -7.48
N LEU A 99 -8.36 0.74 -7.55
CA LEU A 99 -8.91 0.08 -8.72
C LEU A 99 -10.32 -0.45 -8.39
N GLU A 100 -11.18 -0.52 -9.40
CA GLU A 100 -12.44 -1.25 -9.36
C GLU A 100 -12.28 -2.60 -10.06
N SER A 101 -12.90 -3.65 -9.54
CA SER A 101 -12.92 -4.98 -10.16
C SER A 101 -14.24 -5.22 -10.90
N HIS A 102 -14.14 -5.77 -12.10
CA HIS A 102 -15.23 -6.19 -12.97
C HIS A 102 -14.94 -7.62 -13.44
N GLY A 103 -15.21 -8.60 -12.56
CA GLY A 103 -14.75 -9.98 -12.77
C GLY A 103 -13.21 -10.03 -12.72
N ASP A 104 -12.59 -10.63 -13.73
CA ASP A 104 -11.14 -10.77 -13.82
C ASP A 104 -10.42 -9.48 -14.25
N ARG A 105 -11.18 -8.44 -14.63
CA ARG A 105 -10.62 -7.16 -15.06
C ARG A 105 -10.63 -6.14 -13.92
N VAL A 106 -9.65 -5.25 -13.95
CA VAL A 106 -9.49 -4.14 -13.01
C VAL A 106 -9.36 -2.82 -13.77
N LYS A 107 -9.87 -1.73 -13.20
CA LYS A 107 -9.84 -0.40 -13.82
C LYS A 107 -9.51 0.70 -12.81
N LEU A 108 -8.78 1.72 -13.24
CA LEU A 108 -8.41 2.87 -12.41
C LEU A 108 -9.65 3.68 -12.00
N VAL A 109 -9.79 3.96 -10.70
CA VAL A 109 -10.89 4.76 -10.15
C VAL A 109 -10.52 6.24 -10.17
N GLY A 110 -11.21 7.02 -11.01
CA GLY A 110 -11.07 8.47 -11.05
C GLY A 110 -9.64 8.95 -11.39
N GLU A 111 -9.18 9.98 -10.68
CA GLU A 111 -7.81 10.46 -10.78
C GLU A 111 -6.85 9.60 -9.97
N ALA A 112 -5.65 9.39 -10.50
CA ALA A 112 -4.63 8.59 -9.84
C ALA A 112 -4.15 9.25 -8.54
N GLN A 113 -4.46 8.62 -7.41
CA GLN A 113 -4.10 9.15 -6.10
C GLN A 113 -2.70 8.69 -5.69
N THR A 114 -1.67 9.44 -6.07
CA THR A 114 -0.25 9.12 -5.77
C THR A 114 0.40 10.05 -4.77
N GLY A 115 -0.28 11.12 -4.33
CA GLY A 115 0.27 12.10 -3.39
C GLY A 115 0.59 11.50 -2.02
N LEU A 116 1.79 11.75 -1.49
CA LEU A 116 2.28 11.12 -0.24
C LEU A 116 2.38 12.09 0.95
N ALA A 117 2.49 13.39 0.67
CA ALA A 117 2.80 14.42 1.67
C ALA A 117 1.77 14.49 2.81
N GLU A 118 0.48 14.45 2.49
CA GLU A 118 -0.59 14.54 3.49
C GLU A 118 -0.62 13.32 4.43
N ILE A 119 -0.21 12.14 3.95
CA ILE A 119 -0.14 10.92 4.76
C ILE A 119 1.03 11.02 5.74
N ARG A 120 2.18 11.51 5.28
CA ARG A 120 3.34 11.77 6.16
C ARG A 120 3.03 12.82 7.21
N ALA A 121 2.35 13.89 6.83
CA ALA A 121 1.93 14.93 7.77
C ALA A 121 1.00 14.36 8.86
N PHE A 122 0.01 13.56 8.46
CA PHE A 122 -0.87 12.86 9.40
C PHE A 122 -0.11 11.92 10.34
N ALA A 123 0.79 11.08 9.82
CA ALA A 123 1.56 10.15 10.63
C ALA A 123 2.48 10.87 11.64
N ALA A 124 3.08 11.99 11.21
CA ALA A 124 3.94 12.80 12.08
C ALA A 124 3.17 13.49 13.21
N GLU A 125 1.94 13.94 12.93
CA GLU A 125 1.04 14.52 13.93
C GLU A 125 0.65 13.50 15.02
N GLU A 126 0.28 12.27 14.63
CA GLU A 126 -0.21 11.25 15.57
C GLU A 126 0.90 10.50 16.32
N SER A 127 2.08 10.36 15.72
CA SER A 127 3.10 9.41 16.21
C SER A 127 4.50 9.99 16.35
N GLY A 128 4.66 11.30 16.13
CA GLY A 128 5.95 12.00 16.22
C GLY A 128 6.82 11.82 14.96
N PRO A 129 8.03 12.38 14.94
CA PRO A 129 8.80 12.58 13.70
C PRO A 129 9.51 11.34 13.15
N ASN A 130 9.44 10.18 13.80
CA ASN A 130 10.12 8.98 13.31
C ASN A 130 9.35 8.36 12.13
N MET A 131 9.86 8.59 10.92
CA MET A 131 9.22 8.22 9.65
C MET A 131 9.96 7.08 8.91
N ALA A 132 10.80 6.31 9.60
CA ALA A 132 11.67 5.31 8.98
C ALA A 132 10.93 4.30 8.08
N THR A 133 9.71 3.90 8.45
CA THR A 133 8.87 3.03 7.62
C THR A 133 8.55 3.64 6.25
N PHE A 134 8.22 4.94 6.21
CA PHE A 134 7.91 5.62 4.95
C PHE A 134 9.14 5.83 4.09
N ASP A 135 10.29 6.12 4.71
CA ASP A 135 11.56 6.28 4.00
C ASP A 135 12.03 4.96 3.39
N LEU A 136 11.81 3.84 4.10
CA LEU A 136 12.02 2.50 3.56
C LEU A 136 11.13 2.25 2.33
N LEU A 137 9.84 2.58 2.41
CA LEU A 137 8.91 2.39 1.28
C LEU A 137 9.30 3.23 0.06
N ASP A 138 9.72 4.48 0.27
CA ASP A 138 10.23 5.34 -0.81
C ASP A 138 11.49 4.73 -1.45
N ARG A 139 12.42 4.23 -0.62
CA ARG A 139 13.63 3.57 -1.10
C ARG A 139 13.31 2.33 -1.93
N VAL A 140 12.40 1.48 -1.46
CA VAL A 140 11.96 0.29 -2.19
C VAL A 140 11.41 0.67 -3.56
N ARG A 141 10.52 1.67 -3.64
CA ARG A 141 9.98 2.15 -4.93
C ARG A 141 11.09 2.61 -5.88
N ALA A 142 12.13 3.26 -5.37
CA ALA A 142 13.24 3.76 -6.19
C ALA A 142 14.12 2.64 -6.77
N VAL A 143 14.25 1.50 -6.08
CA VAL A 143 15.17 0.41 -6.47
C VAL A 143 14.49 -0.77 -7.14
N ILE A 144 13.17 -0.91 -7.02
CA ILE A 144 12.42 -2.05 -7.57
C ILE A 144 12.19 -2.03 -9.10
N PRO A 145 12.19 -0.91 -9.85
CA PRO A 145 11.87 -0.95 -11.28
C PRO A 145 12.72 -1.91 -12.14
N PRO A 146 14.04 -2.09 -11.91
CA PRO A 146 14.84 -3.11 -12.60
C PRO A 146 14.36 -4.55 -12.41
N PHE A 147 13.63 -4.87 -11.33
CA PHE A 147 12.99 -6.18 -11.17
C PHE A 147 11.98 -6.43 -12.29
N PHE A 148 11.13 -5.43 -12.55
CA PHE A 148 10.06 -5.49 -13.55
C PHE A 148 10.58 -5.31 -14.97
N MET A 149 11.51 -4.39 -15.20
CA MET A 149 11.92 -4.01 -16.55
C MET A 149 13.12 -4.80 -17.07
N ALA A 150 14.02 -5.23 -16.18
CA ALA A 150 15.28 -5.88 -16.55
C ALA A 150 15.39 -7.33 -16.04
N GLY A 151 14.37 -7.84 -15.35
CA GLY A 151 14.36 -9.20 -14.80
C GLY A 151 15.42 -9.43 -13.72
N LYS A 152 15.91 -8.37 -13.06
CA LYS A 152 16.87 -8.52 -11.95
C LYS A 152 16.21 -9.23 -10.76
N PRO A 153 16.92 -10.10 -10.01
CA PRO A 153 16.37 -10.69 -8.79
C PRO A 153 16.05 -9.62 -7.74
N GLY A 154 15.05 -9.87 -6.89
CA GLY A 154 14.58 -8.88 -5.91
C GLY A 154 15.55 -8.66 -4.73
N GLU A 155 16.17 -9.72 -4.22
CA GLU A 155 17.05 -9.65 -3.05
C GLU A 155 18.27 -8.73 -3.27
N PRO A 156 19.04 -8.84 -4.37
CA PRO A 156 20.11 -7.90 -4.69
C PRO A 156 19.66 -6.43 -4.80
N LEU A 157 18.41 -6.17 -5.21
CA LEU A 157 17.92 -4.79 -5.34
C LEU A 157 17.64 -4.13 -3.99
N LEU A 158 17.40 -4.92 -2.94
CA LEU A 158 17.02 -4.45 -1.61
C LEU A 158 18.22 -4.36 -0.65
N PHE A 159 19.26 -5.15 -0.87
CA PHE A 159 20.35 -5.35 0.10
C PHE A 159 21.76 -5.10 -0.43
N ASP A 160 21.94 -4.85 -1.73
CA ASP A 160 23.21 -4.37 -2.31
C ASP A 160 23.26 -2.83 -2.34
#